data_AF-A0A2J6TWL9-F1
#
_entry.id   AF-A0A2J6TWL9-F1
#
_cell.length_a   1.000
_cell.length_b   1.000
_cell.length_c   1.000
_cell.angle_alpha   90.00
_cell.angle_beta   90.00
_cell.angle_gamma   90.00
#
_symmetry.space_group_name_H-M   'P 1'
#
loop_
_entity.id
_entity.type
_entity.pdbx_description
1 polymer ?
#
loop_
_entity_poly.entity_id
_entity_poly.type
_entity_poly.pdbx_seq_one_letter_code
_entity_poly.pdbx_strand_id
1 'polypeptide(L)'
;MGNTKSTPRRLKQASPSMGNSRYEACRLLADKQIPNVIWLEDLLALHGSNTQVWDLHLLVEDPRTAAKILLDSGYEEMPPEARFENDPEFSKRAIRIARYRSSTGVVLHMAREWYYQLDDGVQDFLPPLHSFLDSMIEFWLNISSQDYVDRLGFALYIGCLINYCYYLHNSEGEPVKSLTYAENLKPEHREVHYNITSADPKEESFTTTSRHMYHVRRSREIKEGIFVSRPYEKGVFRAPLATVLEQ
;
A
#
# COMPACT_ATOMS: atom_id res chain seq x y z
N MET A 1 34.09 -23.90 23.34
CA MET A 1 33.80 -23.97 21.89
C MET A 1 32.44 -24.63 21.71
N GLY A 2 31.38 -23.83 21.62
CA GLY A 2 30.00 -24.30 21.43
C GLY A 2 29.44 -23.60 20.20
N ASN A 3 29.36 -24.33 19.10
CA ASN A 3 28.95 -23.83 17.79
C ASN A 3 27.42 -24.00 17.68
N THR A 4 26.64 -22.99 18.03
CA THR A 4 25.18 -22.97 17.78
C THR A 4 24.93 -22.38 16.40
N LYS A 5 24.83 -23.26 15.40
CA LYS A 5 24.29 -22.92 14.07
C LYS A 5 22.85 -22.44 14.23
N SER A 6 22.59 -21.19 13.86
CA SER A 6 21.24 -20.63 13.75
C SER A 6 20.53 -21.26 12.55
N THR A 7 19.47 -22.00 12.84
CA THR A 7 18.58 -22.57 11.83
C THR A 7 17.78 -21.45 11.15
N PRO A 8 17.70 -21.39 9.82
CA PRO A 8 16.88 -20.39 9.14
C PRO A 8 15.40 -20.62 9.48
N ARG A 9 14.72 -19.52 9.84
CA ARG A 9 13.28 -19.49 10.12
C ARG A 9 12.54 -19.89 8.84
N ARG A 10 12.04 -21.12 8.81
CA ARG A 10 11.16 -21.62 7.76
C ARG A 10 9.94 -20.69 7.67
N LEU A 11 9.67 -20.14 6.49
CA LEU A 11 8.39 -19.52 6.16
C LEU A 11 7.29 -20.46 6.66
N LYS A 12 6.33 -19.93 7.41
CA LYS A 12 5.13 -20.68 7.81
C LYS A 12 4.40 -21.06 6.52
N GLN A 13 4.72 -22.24 6.00
CA GLN A 13 3.88 -22.91 5.03
C GLN A 13 2.52 -23.09 5.70
N ALA A 14 1.49 -22.51 5.07
CA ALA A 14 0.12 -22.75 5.45
C ALA A 14 -0.12 -24.26 5.44
N SER A 15 -0.55 -24.79 6.58
CA SER A 15 -1.01 -26.17 6.71
C SER A 15 -2.17 -26.43 5.73
N PRO A 16 -2.14 -27.51 4.94
CA PRO A 16 -3.06 -27.73 3.82
C PRO A 16 -4.43 -28.31 4.24
N SER A 17 -5.00 -27.86 5.34
CA SER A 17 -6.34 -28.28 5.78
C SER A 17 -7.18 -27.06 6.14
N MET A 18 -8.27 -26.85 5.37
CA MET A 18 -9.09 -25.62 5.24
C MET A 18 -8.50 -24.66 4.21
N GLY A 19 -8.83 -24.86 2.93
CA GLY A 19 -8.55 -23.87 1.89
C GLY A 19 -9.06 -22.52 2.35
N ASN A 20 -8.17 -21.53 2.47
CA ASN A 20 -8.47 -20.26 3.11
C ASN A 20 -9.67 -19.60 2.39
N SER A 21 -10.83 -19.61 3.07
CA SER A 21 -12.09 -19.09 2.52
C SER A 21 -12.03 -17.59 2.30
N ARG A 22 -11.13 -16.89 3.01
CA ARG A 22 -10.93 -15.45 2.86
C ARG A 22 -10.63 -15.05 1.41
N TYR A 23 -9.72 -15.77 0.75
CA TYR A 23 -9.29 -15.49 -0.63
C TYR A 23 -10.10 -16.26 -1.69
N GLU A 24 -11.29 -16.75 -1.34
CA GLU A 24 -12.17 -17.43 -2.29
C GLU A 24 -12.63 -16.50 -3.41
N ALA A 25 -12.90 -15.23 -3.10
CA ALA A 25 -13.24 -14.23 -4.10
C ALA A 25 -12.13 -14.05 -5.15
N CYS A 26 -10.86 -14.09 -4.75
CA CYS A 26 -9.73 -14.01 -5.68
C CYS A 26 -9.77 -15.16 -6.70
N ARG A 27 -10.01 -16.39 -6.20
CA ARG A 27 -10.12 -17.60 -7.05
C ARG A 27 -11.32 -17.53 -7.97
N LEU A 28 -12.49 -17.13 -7.47
CA LEU A 28 -13.71 -16.99 -8.29
C LEU A 28 -13.53 -15.98 -9.43
N LEU A 29 -12.88 -14.85 -9.16
CA LEU A 29 -12.56 -13.86 -10.18
C LEU A 29 -11.55 -14.42 -11.19
N ALA A 30 -10.50 -15.08 -10.73
CA ALA A 30 -9.47 -15.68 -11.58
C ALA A 30 -10.04 -16.80 -12.49
N ASP A 31 -10.91 -17.66 -11.97
CA ASP A 31 -11.61 -18.71 -12.72
C ASP A 31 -12.50 -18.14 -13.85
N LYS A 32 -12.91 -16.87 -13.71
CA LYS A 32 -13.65 -16.10 -14.71
C LYS A 32 -12.77 -15.15 -15.52
N GLN A 33 -11.45 -15.33 -15.47
CA GLN A 33 -10.46 -14.54 -16.20
C GLN A 33 -10.52 -13.04 -15.88
N ILE A 34 -10.85 -12.71 -14.62
CA ILE A 34 -10.77 -11.34 -14.10
C ILE A 34 -9.47 -11.19 -13.30
N PRO A 35 -8.44 -10.51 -13.85
CA PRO A 35 -7.22 -10.21 -13.11
C PRO A 35 -7.55 -9.46 -11.83
N ASN A 36 -6.98 -9.92 -10.72
CA ASN A 36 -7.19 -9.31 -9.42
C ASN A 36 -5.96 -9.52 -8.53
N VAL A 37 -5.74 -8.58 -7.61
CA VAL A 37 -4.69 -8.68 -6.61
C VAL A 37 -5.22 -8.29 -5.23
N ILE A 38 -4.67 -8.92 -4.20
CA ILE A 38 -4.90 -8.59 -2.80
C ILE A 38 -4.23 -7.24 -2.50
N TRP A 39 -4.92 -6.39 -1.75
CA TRP A 39 -4.46 -5.03 -1.47
C TRP A 39 -4.56 -4.66 0.02
N LEU A 40 -3.99 -3.50 0.36
CA LEU A 40 -3.97 -2.89 1.70
C LEU A 40 -3.48 -3.83 2.82
N GLU A 41 -4.23 -3.98 3.91
CA GLU A 41 -3.80 -4.67 5.13
C GLU A 41 -3.53 -6.16 4.90
N ASP A 42 -4.32 -6.84 4.05
CA ASP A 42 -4.10 -8.25 3.73
C ASP A 42 -2.78 -8.47 3.01
N LEU A 43 -2.43 -7.59 2.06
CA LEU A 43 -1.14 -7.65 1.38
C LEU A 43 0.01 -7.52 2.39
N LEU A 44 -0.08 -6.52 3.29
CA LEU A 44 0.93 -6.32 4.33
C LEU A 44 1.04 -7.52 5.28
N ALA A 45 -0.09 -8.11 5.68
CA ALA A 45 -0.12 -9.28 6.55
C ALA A 45 0.49 -10.51 5.86
N LEU A 46 0.22 -10.71 4.57
CA LEU A 46 0.81 -11.78 3.77
C LEU A 46 2.32 -11.61 3.57
N HIS A 47 2.82 -10.37 3.52
CA HIS A 47 4.26 -10.04 3.56
C HIS A 47 4.88 -10.08 4.97
N GLY A 48 4.11 -10.49 5.99
CA GLY A 48 4.62 -10.74 7.34
C GLY A 48 4.41 -9.61 8.34
N SER A 49 3.62 -8.60 8.02
CA SER A 49 3.19 -7.59 9.00
C SER A 49 2.22 -8.21 10.02
N ASN A 50 2.23 -7.68 11.25
CA ASN A 50 1.21 -8.00 12.26
C ASN A 50 -0.01 -7.05 12.16
N THR A 51 -0.27 -6.49 10.98
CA THR A 51 -1.41 -5.59 10.74
C THR A 51 -2.72 -6.36 10.91
N GLN A 52 -3.68 -5.74 11.61
CA GLN A 52 -5.02 -6.30 11.74
C GLN A 52 -5.74 -6.23 10.39
N VAL A 53 -6.25 -7.37 9.92
CA VAL A 53 -7.05 -7.47 8.69
C VAL A 53 -8.54 -7.43 8.99
N TRP A 54 -9.32 -6.88 8.05
CA TRP A 54 -10.75 -6.63 8.21
C TRP A 54 -11.51 -7.19 7.01
N ASP A 55 -12.07 -6.33 6.16
CA ASP A 55 -12.54 -6.73 4.84
C ASP A 55 -11.37 -7.04 3.92
N LEU A 56 -11.60 -7.89 2.92
CA LEU A 56 -10.61 -8.21 1.90
C LEU A 56 -10.66 -7.14 0.82
N HIS A 57 -9.60 -6.35 0.68
CA HIS A 57 -9.48 -5.36 -0.39
C HIS A 57 -8.83 -5.99 -1.62
N LEU A 58 -9.47 -5.85 -2.78
CA LEU A 58 -8.95 -6.31 -4.06
C LEU A 58 -8.83 -5.16 -5.04
N LEU A 59 -7.75 -5.12 -5.82
CA LEU A 59 -7.67 -4.30 -7.02
C LEU A 59 -8.10 -5.12 -8.23
N VAL A 60 -8.94 -4.52 -9.08
CA VAL A 60 -9.41 -5.06 -10.36
C VAL A 60 -9.45 -3.95 -11.41
N GLU A 61 -9.49 -4.31 -12.69
CA GLU A 61 -9.58 -3.31 -13.77
C GLU A 61 -10.94 -2.61 -13.78
N ASP A 62 -12.01 -3.38 -13.64
CA ASP A 62 -13.39 -2.89 -13.58
C ASP A 62 -14.13 -3.50 -12.36
N PRO A 63 -14.31 -2.72 -11.28
CA PRO A 63 -15.03 -3.15 -10.09
C PRO A 63 -16.46 -3.62 -10.37
N ARG A 64 -17.15 -3.05 -11.36
CA ARG A 64 -18.55 -3.42 -11.64
C ARG A 64 -18.64 -4.80 -12.29
N THR A 65 -17.74 -5.07 -13.24
CA THR A 65 -17.62 -6.40 -13.85
C THR A 65 -17.26 -7.46 -12.80
N ALA A 66 -16.27 -7.19 -11.95
CA ALA A 66 -15.89 -8.10 -10.87
C ALA A 66 -17.02 -8.31 -9.85
N ALA A 67 -17.73 -7.25 -9.47
CA ALA A 67 -18.87 -7.33 -8.55
C ALA A 67 -19.97 -8.23 -9.12
N LYS A 68 -20.30 -8.08 -10.40
CA LYS A 68 -21.30 -8.93 -11.07
C LYS A 68 -20.96 -10.41 -10.94
N ILE A 69 -19.72 -10.81 -11.20
CA ILE A 69 -19.27 -12.20 -11.09
C ILE A 69 -19.48 -12.75 -9.67
N LEU A 70 -19.16 -11.94 -8.66
CA LEU A 70 -19.29 -12.35 -7.26
C LEU A 70 -20.76 -12.38 -6.83
N LEU A 71 -21.59 -11.43 -7.27
CA LEU A 71 -23.04 -11.45 -7.04
C LEU A 71 -23.68 -12.70 -7.66
N ASP A 72 -23.34 -13.04 -8.90
CA ASP A 72 -23.78 -14.27 -9.59
C ASP A 72 -23.31 -15.55 -8.86
N SER A 73 -22.30 -15.43 -8.00
CA SER A 73 -21.75 -16.51 -7.17
C SER A 73 -22.28 -16.52 -5.72
N GLY A 74 -23.37 -15.79 -5.45
CA GLY A 74 -24.07 -15.79 -4.16
C GLY A 74 -23.53 -14.79 -3.13
N TYR A 75 -22.77 -13.78 -3.57
CA TYR A 75 -22.49 -12.60 -2.76
C TYR A 75 -23.66 -11.60 -2.85
N GLU A 76 -23.77 -10.73 -1.86
CA GLU A 76 -24.77 -9.67 -1.78
C GLU A 76 -24.05 -8.32 -1.65
N GLU A 77 -24.62 -7.27 -2.23
CA GLU A 77 -24.12 -5.91 -2.10
C GLU A 77 -24.32 -5.41 -0.67
N MET A 78 -23.30 -4.77 -0.13
CA MET A 78 -23.25 -4.27 1.23
C MET A 78 -23.07 -2.76 1.22
N PRO A 79 -23.56 -2.05 2.25
CA PRO A 79 -23.22 -0.65 2.43
C PRO A 79 -21.69 -0.50 2.60
N PRO A 80 -21.11 0.66 2.22
CA PRO A 80 -19.69 0.94 2.40
C PRO A 80 -19.20 0.71 3.84
N GLU A 81 -17.89 0.50 4.00
CA GLU A 81 -17.31 0.26 5.33
C GLU A 81 -17.38 1.55 6.18
N ALA A 82 -17.96 1.44 7.38
CA ALA A 82 -18.14 2.56 8.31
C ALA A 82 -16.82 3.25 8.70
N ARG A 83 -15.67 2.57 8.60
CA ARG A 83 -14.35 3.15 8.88
C ARG A 83 -14.05 4.36 8.00
N PHE A 84 -14.56 4.35 6.77
CA PHE A 84 -14.35 5.41 5.78
C PHE A 84 -15.61 6.27 5.61
N GLU A 85 -16.52 6.28 6.59
CA GLU A 85 -17.74 7.11 6.55
C GLU A 85 -17.41 8.61 6.47
N ASN A 86 -16.30 9.03 7.09
CA ASN A 86 -15.77 10.40 7.00
C ASN A 86 -15.04 10.68 5.68
N ASP A 87 -14.95 9.68 4.79
CA ASP A 87 -14.39 9.79 3.45
C ASP A 87 -15.37 9.22 2.41
N PRO A 88 -16.44 9.99 2.10
CA PRO A 88 -17.46 9.53 1.18
C PRO A 88 -16.92 9.32 -0.24
N GLU A 89 -15.85 10.03 -0.62
CA GLU A 89 -15.24 9.87 -1.93
C GLU A 89 -14.52 8.52 -2.07
N PHE A 90 -13.80 8.09 -1.03
CA PHE A 90 -13.23 6.75 -0.98
C PHE A 90 -14.33 5.67 -1.03
N SER A 91 -15.35 5.84 -0.19
CA SER A 91 -16.46 4.89 -0.07
C SER A 91 -17.31 4.76 -1.34
N LYS A 92 -17.49 5.84 -2.11
CA LYS A 92 -18.26 5.82 -3.38
C LYS A 92 -17.53 5.13 -4.53
N ARG A 93 -16.20 5.07 -4.49
CA ARG A 93 -15.36 4.53 -5.58
C ARG A 93 -15.19 3.02 -5.50
N ALA A 94 -15.47 2.44 -4.34
CA ALA A 94 -15.35 1.01 -4.11
C ALA A 94 -16.72 0.32 -4.06
N ILE A 95 -16.76 -0.96 -4.45
CA ILE A 95 -17.95 -1.79 -4.32
C ILE A 95 -17.70 -2.82 -3.22
N ARG A 96 -18.54 -2.80 -2.20
CA ARG A 96 -18.45 -3.75 -1.09
C ARG A 96 -19.53 -4.81 -1.21
N ILE A 97 -19.10 -6.07 -1.12
CA ILE A 97 -19.96 -7.24 -1.27
C ILE A 97 -19.59 -8.29 -0.23
N ALA A 98 -20.54 -9.08 0.24
CA ALA A 98 -20.27 -10.12 1.22
C ALA A 98 -21.14 -11.34 0.97
N ARG A 99 -20.71 -12.51 1.46
CA ARG A 99 -21.60 -13.66 1.56
C ARG A 99 -22.59 -13.45 2.69
N TYR A 100 -23.78 -14.04 2.55
CA TYR A 100 -24.81 -14.04 3.60
C TYR A 100 -24.23 -14.44 4.96
N ARG A 101 -24.46 -13.60 5.98
CA ARG A 101 -23.93 -13.74 7.36
C ARG A 101 -22.41 -13.72 7.52
N SER A 102 -21.65 -13.32 6.50
CA SER A 102 -20.22 -13.08 6.67
C SER A 102 -19.99 -11.82 7.51
N SER A 103 -19.09 -11.90 8.49
CA SER A 103 -18.65 -10.75 9.27
C SER A 103 -17.63 -9.88 8.53
N THR A 104 -17.09 -10.37 7.42
CA THR A 104 -16.13 -9.66 6.56
C THR A 104 -16.61 -9.66 5.12
N GLY A 105 -16.47 -8.51 4.45
CA GLY A 105 -16.76 -8.32 3.05
C GLY A 105 -15.53 -8.40 2.16
N VAL A 106 -15.77 -8.32 0.86
CA VAL A 106 -14.79 -8.07 -0.18
C VAL A 106 -15.07 -6.67 -0.72
N VAL A 107 -14.03 -5.84 -0.75
CA VAL A 107 -14.08 -4.48 -1.25
C VAL A 107 -13.30 -4.42 -2.56
N LEU A 108 -14.01 -4.15 -3.65
CA LEU A 108 -13.45 -4.06 -4.99
C LEU A 108 -13.07 -2.61 -5.30
N HIS A 109 -11.80 -2.40 -5.61
CA HIS A 109 -11.23 -1.12 -5.99
C HIS A 109 -10.75 -1.17 -7.43
N MET A 110 -10.76 -0.02 -8.09
CA MET A 110 -10.23 0.11 -9.43
C MET A 110 -8.70 0.30 -9.39
N ALA A 111 -7.94 -0.59 -10.03
CA ALA A 111 -6.48 -0.62 -9.92
C ALA A 111 -5.81 0.70 -10.32
N ARG A 112 -6.30 1.35 -11.40
CA ARG A 112 -5.75 2.63 -11.88
C ARG A 112 -5.90 3.79 -10.88
N GLU A 113 -6.92 3.77 -10.02
CA GLU A 113 -7.08 4.80 -8.97
C GLU A 113 -6.04 4.66 -7.86
N TRP A 114 -5.41 3.49 -7.76
CA TRP A 114 -4.34 3.18 -6.84
C TRP A 114 -2.95 3.24 -7.49
N TYR A 115 -2.85 3.77 -8.71
CA TYR A 115 -1.59 3.84 -9.47
C TYR A 115 -0.90 2.47 -9.58
N TYR A 116 -1.69 1.40 -9.62
CA TYR A 116 -1.22 0.03 -9.78
C TYR A 116 -1.65 -0.49 -11.15
N GLN A 117 -0.72 -1.15 -11.83
CA GLN A 117 -1.01 -1.84 -13.09
C GLN A 117 -1.15 -3.33 -12.80
N LEU A 118 -2.30 -3.90 -13.13
CA LEU A 118 -2.50 -5.34 -13.04
C LEU A 118 -1.61 -6.02 -14.09
N ASP A 119 -0.75 -6.92 -13.62
CA ASP A 119 0.15 -7.71 -14.43
C ASP A 119 -0.12 -9.22 -14.26
N ASP A 120 0.08 -9.99 -15.33
CA ASP A 120 -0.11 -11.45 -15.33
C ASP A 120 0.95 -12.19 -14.48
N GLY A 121 1.94 -11.48 -13.96
CA GLY A 121 3.07 -12.02 -13.19
C GLY A 121 2.82 -12.20 -11.69
N VAL A 122 1.66 -11.78 -11.17
CA VAL A 122 1.37 -11.86 -9.74
C VAL A 122 1.12 -13.30 -9.30
N GLN A 123 2.03 -13.83 -8.49
CA GLN A 123 1.87 -15.15 -7.88
C GLN A 123 0.87 -15.08 -6.72
N ASP A 124 -0.09 -16.01 -6.71
CA ASP A 124 -1.08 -16.18 -5.63
C ASP A 124 -1.85 -14.89 -5.28
N PHE A 125 -2.10 -14.03 -6.27
CA PHE A 125 -2.76 -12.72 -6.12
C PHE A 125 -2.02 -11.74 -5.20
N LEU A 126 -0.76 -12.00 -4.86
CA LEU A 126 0.04 -11.18 -3.94
C LEU A 126 1.10 -10.36 -4.69
N PRO A 127 0.88 -9.04 -4.88
CA PRO A 127 1.87 -8.16 -5.49
C PRO A 127 3.19 -8.15 -4.73
N PRO A 128 4.33 -7.94 -5.43
CA PRO A 128 5.59 -7.64 -4.77
C PRO A 128 5.48 -6.41 -3.87
N LEU A 129 6.19 -6.44 -2.73
CA LEU A 129 6.11 -5.36 -1.75
C LEU A 129 6.60 -4.00 -2.30
N HIS A 130 7.57 -4.00 -3.22
CA HIS A 130 8.05 -2.76 -3.84
C HIS A 130 7.00 -2.13 -4.75
N SER A 131 6.25 -2.94 -5.51
CA SER A 131 5.15 -2.46 -6.35
C SER A 131 4.03 -1.85 -5.52
N PHE A 132 3.67 -2.51 -4.40
CA PHE A 132 2.73 -1.94 -3.43
C PHE A 132 3.24 -0.61 -2.87
N LEU A 133 4.48 -0.56 -2.40
CA LEU A 133 5.06 0.65 -1.82
C LEU A 133 5.11 1.81 -2.82
N ASP A 134 5.50 1.56 -4.08
CA ASP A 134 5.47 2.56 -5.16
C ASP A 134 4.05 3.10 -5.39
N SER A 135 3.05 2.23 -5.47
CA SER A 135 1.65 2.64 -5.63
C SER A 135 1.14 3.46 -4.45
N MET A 136 1.48 3.06 -3.21
CA MET A 136 1.07 3.80 -2.02
C MET A 136 1.75 5.17 -1.92
N ILE A 137 3.04 5.28 -2.28
CA ILE A 137 3.77 6.55 -2.33
C ILE A 137 3.20 7.44 -3.43
N GLU A 138 2.98 6.92 -4.65
CA GLU A 138 2.37 7.70 -5.74
C GLU A 138 0.99 8.20 -5.33
N PHE A 139 0.16 7.35 -4.71
CA PHE A 139 -1.16 7.76 -4.22
C PHE A 139 -1.04 8.91 -3.22
N TRP A 140 -0.16 8.77 -2.20
CA TRP A 140 0.06 9.80 -1.19
C TRP A 140 0.55 11.13 -1.79
N LEU A 141 1.46 11.09 -2.76
CA LEU A 141 1.95 12.26 -3.48
C LEU A 141 0.87 12.95 -4.33
N ASN A 142 -0.15 12.23 -4.77
CA ASN A 142 -1.23 12.79 -5.59
C ASN A 142 -2.46 13.22 -4.76
N ILE A 143 -2.43 13.08 -3.42
CA ILE A 143 -3.43 13.72 -2.55
C ILE A 143 -3.25 15.24 -2.69
N SER A 144 -4.32 15.96 -3.02
CA SER A 144 -4.26 17.43 -3.12
C SER A 144 -4.00 18.06 -1.75
N SER A 145 -3.36 19.23 -1.68
CA SER A 145 -3.14 19.91 -0.39
C SER A 145 -4.45 20.18 0.37
N GLN A 146 -5.54 20.42 -0.37
CA GLN A 146 -6.88 20.59 0.20
C GLN A 146 -7.41 19.28 0.79
N ASP A 147 -7.36 18.18 0.03
CA ASP A 147 -7.77 16.85 0.50
C ASP A 147 -6.90 16.36 1.67
N TYR A 148 -5.61 16.71 1.69
CA TYR A 148 -4.72 16.32 2.78
C TYR A 148 -5.18 16.90 4.12
N VAL A 149 -5.74 18.11 4.11
CA VAL A 149 -6.28 18.79 5.29
C VAL A 149 -7.71 18.32 5.57
N ASP A 150 -8.57 18.33 4.56
CA ASP A 150 -10.00 18.02 4.72
C ASP A 150 -10.25 16.54 5.05
N ARG A 151 -9.37 15.66 4.57
CA ARG A 151 -9.45 14.20 4.74
C ARG A 151 -8.22 13.67 5.46
N LEU A 152 -7.74 14.42 6.46
CA LEU A 152 -6.52 14.10 7.20
C LEU A 152 -6.49 12.65 7.73
N GLY A 153 -7.61 12.13 8.22
CA GLY A 153 -7.68 10.74 8.70
C GLY A 153 -7.33 9.72 7.62
N PHE A 154 -7.79 9.93 6.38
CA PHE A 154 -7.46 9.09 5.25
C PHE A 154 -6.00 9.27 4.79
N ALA A 155 -5.52 10.52 4.72
CA ALA A 155 -4.12 10.80 4.38
C ALA A 155 -3.14 10.14 5.38
N LEU A 156 -3.46 10.18 6.68
CA LEU A 156 -2.70 9.50 7.72
C LEU A 156 -2.80 7.98 7.62
N TYR A 157 -3.97 7.44 7.27
CA TYR A 157 -4.13 6.00 7.02
C TYR A 157 -3.21 5.51 5.89
N ILE A 158 -3.16 6.23 4.77
CA ILE A 158 -2.21 5.96 3.68
C ILE A 158 -0.76 6.02 4.18
N GLY A 159 -0.42 7.05 4.96
CA GLY A 159 0.91 7.19 5.57
C GLY A 159 1.27 6.03 6.52
N CYS A 160 0.30 5.51 7.27
CA CYS A 160 0.47 4.33 8.13
C CYS A 160 0.78 3.07 7.32
N LEU A 161 0.07 2.83 6.20
CA LEU A 161 0.34 1.69 5.32
C LEU A 161 1.75 1.75 4.72
N ILE A 162 2.18 2.94 4.30
CA ILE A 162 3.57 3.18 3.86
C ILE A 162 4.54 2.83 4.99
N ASN A 163 4.32 3.36 6.20
CA ASN A 163 5.17 3.07 7.36
C ASN A 163 5.25 1.57 7.70
N TYR A 164 4.16 0.83 7.57
CA TYR A 164 4.15 -0.62 7.81
C TYR A 164 5.10 -1.36 6.87
N CYS A 165 5.24 -0.94 5.61
CA CYS A 165 6.20 -1.53 4.68
C CYS A 165 7.63 -1.48 5.22
N TYR A 166 8.02 -0.39 5.89
CA TYR A 166 9.38 -0.23 6.43
C TYR A 166 9.69 -1.12 7.64
N TYR A 167 8.73 -1.88 8.16
CA TYR A 167 8.99 -2.94 9.16
C TYR A 167 9.19 -4.32 8.53
N LEU A 168 9.07 -4.44 7.22
CA LEU A 168 9.09 -5.70 6.49
C LEU A 168 10.41 -5.93 5.74
N HIS A 169 10.51 -7.13 5.16
CA HIS A 169 11.58 -7.56 4.28
C HIS A 169 10.96 -8.01 2.95
N ASN A 170 11.71 -7.91 1.86
CA ASN A 170 11.28 -8.47 0.58
C ASN A 170 11.40 -10.00 0.54
N SER A 171 11.04 -10.61 -0.60
CA SER A 171 11.13 -12.06 -0.83
C SER A 171 12.54 -12.63 -0.69
N GLU A 172 13.57 -11.80 -0.92
CA GLU A 172 14.99 -12.16 -0.78
C GLU A 172 15.51 -11.95 0.65
N GLY A 173 14.70 -11.41 1.56
CA GLY A 173 15.07 -11.11 2.93
C GLY A 173 15.81 -9.79 3.10
N GLU A 174 15.85 -8.92 2.10
CA GLU A 174 16.36 -7.56 2.22
C GLU A 174 15.36 -6.71 3.02
N PRO A 175 15.78 -6.02 4.10
CA PRO A 175 14.92 -5.10 4.82
C PRO A 175 14.52 -3.92 3.92
N VAL A 176 13.23 -3.56 3.94
CA VAL A 176 12.73 -2.38 3.20
C VAL A 176 13.43 -1.10 3.64
N LYS A 177 13.89 -1.00 4.90
CA LYS A 177 14.65 0.16 5.39
C LYS A 177 16.07 0.29 4.85
N SER A 178 16.57 -0.69 4.10
CA SER A 178 17.91 -0.61 3.53
C SER A 178 18.00 0.48 2.46
N LEU A 179 19.21 1.01 2.24
CA LEU A 179 19.44 2.01 1.20
C LEU A 179 19.32 1.40 -0.20
N THR A 180 19.75 0.16 -0.36
CA THR A 180 19.73 -0.60 -1.61
C THR A 180 18.31 -0.94 -2.05
N TYR A 181 17.37 -1.12 -1.11
CA TYR A 181 15.97 -1.36 -1.45
C TYR A 181 15.35 -0.25 -2.32
N ALA A 182 15.84 0.99 -2.22
CA ALA A 182 15.39 2.12 -3.03
C ALA A 182 15.56 1.88 -4.54
N GLU A 183 16.47 0.99 -4.95
CA GLU A 183 16.69 0.63 -6.36
C GLU A 183 15.48 -0.07 -6.97
N ASN A 184 14.65 -0.74 -6.15
CA ASN A 184 13.40 -1.38 -6.55
C ASN A 184 12.23 -0.39 -6.71
N LEU A 185 12.42 0.88 -6.31
CA LEU A 185 11.40 1.93 -6.37
C LEU A 185 11.61 2.86 -7.55
N LYS A 186 10.53 3.49 -8.01
CA LYS A 186 10.59 4.56 -9.02
C LYS A 186 11.50 5.70 -8.56
N PRO A 187 12.29 6.32 -9.46
CA PRO A 187 13.23 7.38 -9.10
C PRO A 187 12.62 8.52 -8.26
N GLU A 188 11.42 8.96 -8.61
CA GLU A 188 10.66 10.01 -7.95
C GLU A 188 10.18 9.66 -6.53
N HIS A 189 10.10 8.37 -6.19
CA HIS A 189 9.67 7.88 -4.87
C HIS A 189 10.84 7.68 -3.91
N ARG A 190 12.05 7.55 -4.44
CA ARG A 190 13.27 7.35 -3.65
C ARG A 190 13.53 8.47 -2.66
N GLU A 191 13.09 9.70 -2.97
CA GLU A 191 13.20 10.82 -2.04
C GLU A 191 12.39 10.60 -0.75
N VAL A 192 11.17 10.06 -0.87
CA VAL A 192 10.34 9.67 0.28
C VAL A 192 11.03 8.54 1.05
N HIS A 193 11.56 7.54 0.35
CA HIS A 193 12.31 6.43 0.96
C HIS A 193 13.52 6.89 1.76
N TYR A 194 14.38 7.71 1.16
CA TYR A 194 15.55 8.23 1.85
C TYR A 194 15.14 9.07 3.06
N ASN A 195 14.07 9.85 2.97
CA ASN A 195 13.60 10.64 4.10
C ASN A 195 13.11 9.77 5.26
N ILE A 196 12.31 8.73 4.99
CA ILE A 196 11.80 7.82 6.01
C ILE A 196 12.94 7.02 6.65
N THR A 197 13.89 6.53 5.86
CA THR A 197 14.98 5.67 6.34
C THR A 197 16.07 6.43 7.09
N SER A 198 16.22 7.74 6.85
CA SER A 198 17.18 8.59 7.55
C SER A 198 16.64 9.30 8.77
N ALA A 199 15.31 9.32 8.95
CA ALA A 199 14.65 10.06 10.02
C ALA A 199 15.07 9.54 11.41
N ASP A 200 15.44 10.46 12.30
CA ASP A 200 15.54 10.15 13.73
C ASP A 200 14.11 9.90 14.27
N PRO A 201 13.87 8.87 15.10
CA PRO A 201 12.58 8.67 15.76
C PRO A 201 12.05 9.88 16.54
N LYS A 202 12.91 10.85 16.89
CA LYS A 202 12.56 12.11 17.56
C LYS A 202 12.17 13.22 16.57
N GLU A 203 12.39 13.04 15.28
CA GLU A 203 11.99 13.98 14.24
C GLU A 203 10.51 13.88 13.90
N GLU A 204 10.02 14.94 13.25
CA GLU A 204 8.66 15.02 12.74
C GLU A 204 8.38 13.90 11.71
N SER A 205 7.23 13.24 11.85
CA SER A 205 6.78 12.21 10.90
C SER A 205 6.76 12.73 9.46
N PHE A 206 7.06 11.87 8.47
CA PHE A 206 6.94 12.25 7.05
C PHE A 206 5.49 12.58 6.64
N THR A 207 4.51 12.22 7.47
CA THR A 207 3.07 12.42 7.22
C THR A 207 2.57 13.82 7.56
N THR A 208 3.42 14.78 7.92
CA THR A 208 2.96 16.16 8.14
C THR A 208 2.72 16.90 6.82
N THR A 209 1.81 17.87 6.83
CA THR A 209 1.44 18.63 5.62
C THR A 209 2.65 19.32 4.97
N SER A 210 3.59 19.83 5.79
CA SER A 210 4.84 20.45 5.29
C SER A 210 5.73 19.43 4.55
N ARG A 211 5.85 18.21 5.09
CA ARG A 211 6.59 17.10 4.47
C ARG A 211 5.90 16.59 3.22
N HIS A 212 4.58 16.49 3.23
CA HIS A 212 3.80 16.17 2.04
C HIS A 212 4.08 17.16 0.91
N MET A 213 3.89 18.46 1.14
CA MET A 213 4.17 19.50 0.13
C MET A 213 5.63 19.46 -0.37
N TYR A 214 6.59 19.22 0.54
CA TYR A 214 7.99 19.05 0.17
C TYR A 214 8.17 17.90 -0.82
N HIS A 215 7.61 16.73 -0.52
CA HIS A 215 7.76 15.52 -1.33
C HIS A 215 6.97 15.60 -2.64
N VAL A 216 5.81 16.25 -2.67
CA VAL A 216 5.07 16.55 -3.91
C VAL A 216 5.94 17.37 -4.87
N ARG A 217 6.57 18.45 -4.37
CA ARG A 217 7.49 19.26 -5.18
C ARG A 217 8.69 18.44 -5.66
N ARG A 218 9.33 17.68 -4.77
CA ARG A 218 10.50 16.87 -5.14
C ARG A 218 10.19 15.81 -6.18
N SER A 219 9.06 15.13 -6.06
CA SER A 219 8.61 14.15 -7.05
C SER A 219 8.50 14.78 -8.44
N ARG A 220 7.93 15.98 -8.55
CA ARG A 220 7.87 16.74 -9.80
C ARG A 220 9.26 17.09 -10.33
N GLU A 221 10.12 17.67 -9.51
CA GLU A 221 11.48 18.04 -9.91
C GLU A 221 12.30 16.83 -10.37
N ILE A 222 12.09 15.64 -9.79
CA ILE A 222 12.73 14.40 -10.22
C ILE A 222 12.18 13.95 -11.58
N LYS A 223 10.85 13.95 -11.76
CA LYS A 223 10.21 13.61 -13.04
C LYS A 223 10.67 14.55 -14.18
N GLU A 224 10.95 15.81 -13.87
CA GLU A 224 11.47 16.83 -14.81
C GLU A 224 13.00 16.76 -15.00
N GLY A 225 13.71 15.91 -14.26
CA GLY A 225 15.18 15.80 -14.33
C GLY A 225 15.94 16.96 -13.68
N ILE A 226 15.26 17.80 -12.91
CA ILE A 226 15.83 18.96 -12.19
C ILE A 226 16.52 18.52 -10.90
N PHE A 227 16.04 17.43 -10.28
CA PHE A 227 16.57 16.91 -9.03
C PHE A 227 16.88 15.42 -9.13
N VAL A 228 17.97 14.99 -8.46
CA VAL A 228 18.33 13.58 -8.33
C VAL A 228 18.38 13.24 -6.84
N SER A 229 17.50 12.33 -6.43
CA SER A 229 17.43 11.86 -5.04
C SER A 229 18.71 11.14 -4.63
N ARG A 230 19.17 11.38 -3.39
CA ARG A 230 20.35 10.76 -2.81
C ARG A 230 20.08 10.37 -1.36
N PRO A 231 20.69 9.28 -0.86
CA PRO A 231 20.63 8.94 0.57
C PRO A 231 21.07 10.12 1.44
N TYR A 232 20.33 10.35 2.53
CA TYR A 232 20.72 11.31 3.56
C TYR A 232 21.76 10.71 4.51
N GLU A 233 22.64 11.55 5.04
CA GLU A 233 23.42 11.19 6.24
C GLU A 233 22.45 11.07 7.43
N LYS A 234 22.64 10.03 8.27
CA LYS A 234 21.75 9.78 9.43
C LYS A 234 21.66 11.03 10.33
N GLY A 235 20.44 11.46 10.65
CA GLY A 235 20.19 12.64 11.49
C GLY A 235 20.40 13.99 10.81
N VAL A 236 20.69 14.00 9.50
CA VAL A 236 20.74 15.22 8.69
C VAL A 236 19.47 15.26 7.84
N PHE A 237 18.33 15.48 8.48
CA PHE A 237 17.18 15.93 7.74
C PHE A 237 17.41 17.37 7.26
N ARG A 238 17.40 17.58 5.94
CA ARG A 238 17.38 18.93 5.38
C ARG A 238 15.94 19.42 5.29
N ALA A 239 15.50 20.27 6.21
CA ALA A 239 14.39 21.18 5.92
C ALA A 239 14.48 22.54 6.62
N PRO A 240 13.72 23.54 6.14
CA PRO A 240 13.00 23.58 4.85
C PRO A 240 13.75 24.50 3.86
N LEU A 241 13.57 24.29 2.55
CA LEU A 241 13.60 25.44 1.64
C LEU A 241 12.57 26.41 2.21
N ALA A 242 13.07 27.56 2.67
CA ALA A 242 12.31 28.66 3.20
C ALA A 242 11.00 28.81 2.41
N THR A 243 9.96 29.22 3.12
CA THR A 243 8.83 29.97 2.59
C THR A 243 9.33 30.85 1.44
N VAL A 244 9.11 30.41 0.21
CA VAL A 244 9.15 31.34 -0.91
C VAL A 244 7.88 32.13 -0.71
N LEU A 245 8.05 33.28 -0.04
CA LEU A 245 7.08 34.37 -0.07
C LEU A 245 6.64 34.51 -1.52
N GLU A 246 5.32 34.54 -1.70
CA GLU A 246 4.65 34.96 -2.91
C GLU A 246 5.39 36.16 -3.54
N GLN A 247 5.68 36.04 -4.83
CA GLN A 247 5.75 37.17 -5.75
C GLN A 247 4.80 36.88 -6.90
#